data_AF-A0A8C5WCC3-F1
#
_entry.id   AF-A0A8C5WCC3-F1
#
_cell.length_a   1.000
_cell.length_b   1.000
_cell.length_c   1.000
_cell.angle_alpha   90.00
_cell.angle_beta   90.00
_cell.angle_gamma   90.00
#
_symmetry.space_group_name_H-M   'P 1'
#
loop_
_entity.id
_entity.type
_entity.pdbx_description
1 polymer ?
#
loop_
_entity_poly.entity_id
_entity_poly.type
_entity_poly.pdbx_seq_one_letter_code
_entity_poly.pdbx_strand_id
1 'polypeptide(L)'
;MIESVMLTHNPTWADCQQLMLTMFTTEERARINSSAQKILLAQAVADAKPQPEAWAEEHYPKTDPKWPYNTLEGIAHLQTYRTAVIMGVKAGGKKPTNMGKIADVIQEVKESPSAFLERLLDAYRMYSPIDPEATENQRLINSSFVGQSQRDIRNKIQRIDGFLGKGISELVEIANKVYHNRDLEEIKKQKGHTGVVGYMGNGGGRGGPDRGRARGRGAIGRGRGAPREPLGPNQCAWCRGEGHWKNDCPAFLAKIGGQGECGEAGGQASNGQVTNGRYERNEDAGAGFVGLAGTSFEGQDAY
;
A
#
# COMPACT_ATOMS: atom_id res chain seq x y z
N MET A 1 -36.03 8.37 -4.54
CA MET A 1 -37.22 7.54 -4.85
C MET A 1 -38.26 7.61 -3.72
N ILE A 2 -37.97 7.13 -2.50
CA ILE A 2 -38.96 7.10 -1.40
C ILE A 2 -39.56 8.47 -1.07
N GLU A 3 -38.72 9.51 -1.00
CA GLU A 3 -39.19 10.88 -0.74
C GLU A 3 -40.25 11.34 -1.76
N SER A 4 -40.06 11.01 -3.05
CA SER A 4 -41.05 11.31 -4.08
C SER A 4 -42.37 10.58 -3.84
N VAL A 5 -42.33 9.28 -3.51
CA VAL A 5 -43.54 8.47 -3.27
C VAL A 5 -44.33 9.00 -2.07
N MET A 6 -43.63 9.38 -1.00
CA MET A 6 -44.25 9.94 0.21
C MET A 6 -44.97 11.26 -0.06
N LEU A 7 -44.43 12.09 -0.96
CA LEU A 7 -45.00 13.39 -1.33
C LEU A 7 -46.17 13.27 -2.32
N THR A 8 -46.07 12.39 -3.32
CA THR A 8 -47.06 12.33 -4.41
C THR A 8 -48.25 11.45 -4.09
N HIS A 9 -48.06 10.37 -3.32
CA HIS A 9 -49.10 9.37 -3.10
C HIS A 9 -49.72 9.40 -1.70
N ASN A 10 -49.18 10.20 -0.78
CA ASN A 10 -49.68 10.31 0.59
C ASN A 10 -49.99 8.94 1.24
N PRO A 11 -49.01 8.02 1.31
CA PRO A 11 -49.22 6.66 1.77
C PRO A 11 -49.72 6.58 3.22
N THR A 12 -50.56 5.59 3.52
CA THR A 12 -50.97 5.27 4.89
C THR A 12 -49.82 4.64 5.67
N TRP A 13 -50.00 4.40 6.98
CA TRP A 13 -49.03 3.65 7.78
C TRP A 13 -48.72 2.28 7.15
N ALA A 14 -49.76 1.55 6.72
CA ALA A 14 -49.63 0.22 6.11
C ALA A 14 -48.86 0.28 4.78
N ASP A 15 -49.14 1.28 3.93
CA ASP A 15 -48.42 1.47 2.67
C ASP A 15 -46.93 1.75 2.91
N CYS A 16 -46.60 2.59 3.91
CA CYS A 16 -45.22 2.84 4.29
C CYS A 16 -44.50 1.57 4.77
N GLN A 17 -45.18 0.71 5.55
CA GLN A 17 -44.62 -0.58 5.97
C GLN A 17 -44.36 -1.50 4.77
N GLN A 18 -45.32 -1.60 3.85
CA GLN A 18 -45.18 -2.38 2.62
C GLN A 18 -44.01 -1.88 1.75
N LEU A 19 -43.88 -0.56 1.60
CA LEU A 19 -42.76 0.07 0.89
C LEU A 19 -41.43 -0.25 1.58
N MET A 20 -41.35 -0.15 2.90
CA MET A 20 -40.13 -0.50 3.63
C MET A 20 -39.78 -1.98 3.48
N LEU A 21 -40.77 -2.88 3.56
CA LEU A 21 -40.59 -4.33 3.40
C LEU A 21 -40.07 -4.70 2.00
N THR A 22 -40.55 -4.02 0.97
CA THR A 22 -40.19 -4.29 -0.43
C THR A 22 -38.86 -3.69 -0.85
N MET A 23 -38.52 -2.50 -0.33
CA MET A 23 -37.34 -1.75 -0.78
C MET A 23 -36.08 -2.00 0.06
N PHE A 24 -36.20 -2.44 1.32
CA PHE A 24 -35.07 -2.56 2.23
C PHE A 24 -34.94 -3.95 2.82
N THR A 25 -33.70 -4.32 3.14
CA THR A 25 -33.40 -5.52 3.93
C THR A 25 -33.89 -5.39 5.38
N THR A 26 -34.01 -6.50 6.09
CA THR A 26 -34.36 -6.52 7.53
C THR A 26 -33.44 -5.64 8.37
N GLU A 27 -32.13 -5.66 8.10
CA GLU A 27 -31.13 -4.86 8.80
C GLU A 27 -31.27 -3.36 8.51
N GLU A 28 -31.46 -2.98 7.24
CA GLU A 28 -31.69 -1.59 6.86
C GLU A 28 -32.96 -1.05 7.50
N ARG A 29 -34.07 -1.81 7.48
CA ARG A 29 -35.31 -1.40 8.16
C ARG A 29 -35.10 -1.19 9.65
N ALA A 30 -34.38 -2.08 10.32
CA ALA A 30 -34.07 -1.92 11.75
C ALA A 30 -33.30 -0.62 12.03
N ARG A 31 -32.32 -0.28 11.18
CA ARG A 31 -31.59 0.99 11.27
C ARG A 31 -32.48 2.19 10.99
N ILE A 32 -33.27 2.15 9.92
CA ILE A 32 -34.19 3.22 9.53
C ILE A 32 -35.18 3.52 10.66
N ASN A 33 -35.80 2.48 11.23
CA ASN A 33 -36.76 2.62 12.33
C ASN A 33 -36.09 3.20 13.59
N SER A 34 -34.89 2.71 13.94
CA SER A 34 -34.14 3.25 15.08
C SER A 34 -33.74 4.72 14.88
N SER A 35 -33.29 5.07 13.67
CA SER A 35 -32.94 6.44 13.31
C SER A 35 -34.15 7.38 13.34
N ALA A 36 -35.29 6.96 12.79
CA ALA A 36 -36.53 7.73 12.82
C ALA A 36 -36.97 8.02 14.26
N GLN A 37 -36.95 6.99 15.13
CA GLN A 37 -37.32 7.14 16.53
C GLN A 37 -36.37 8.08 17.29
N LYS A 38 -35.06 7.98 17.07
CA LYS A 38 -34.07 8.91 17.68
C LYS A 38 -34.26 10.35 17.24
N ILE A 39 -34.61 10.56 15.97
CA ILE A 39 -34.84 11.90 15.41
C ILE A 39 -36.09 12.53 16.04
N LEU A 40 -37.19 11.78 16.14
CA LEU A 40 -38.41 12.25 16.78
C LEU A 40 -38.20 12.53 18.27
N LEU A 41 -37.46 11.67 18.96
CA LEU A 41 -37.09 11.91 20.35
C LEU A 41 -36.30 13.22 20.50
N ALA A 42 -35.30 13.44 19.66
CA ALA A 42 -34.52 14.68 19.68
C ALA A 42 -35.38 15.92 19.41
N GLN A 43 -36.35 15.82 18.50
CA GLN A 43 -37.31 16.88 18.23
C GLN A 43 -38.23 17.14 19.43
N ALA A 44 -38.76 16.10 20.07
CA ALA A 44 -39.60 16.24 21.24
C ALA A 44 -38.88 16.88 22.43
N VAL A 45 -37.58 16.56 22.60
CA VAL A 45 -36.72 17.21 23.59
C VAL A 45 -36.52 18.69 23.26
N ALA A 46 -36.23 19.01 21.99
CA ALA A 46 -36.06 20.40 21.55
C ALA A 46 -37.33 21.25 21.73
N ASP A 47 -38.50 20.64 21.51
CA ASP A 47 -39.82 21.27 21.68
C ASP A 47 -40.32 21.28 23.14
N ALA A 48 -39.48 20.85 24.10
CA ALA A 48 -39.80 20.75 25.53
C ALA A 48 -41.12 20.00 25.82
N LYS A 49 -41.36 18.87 25.12
CA LYS A 49 -42.53 18.03 25.37
C LYS A 49 -42.46 17.42 26.78
N PRO A 50 -43.60 17.30 27.51
CA PRO A 50 -43.60 16.78 28.88
C PRO A 50 -43.10 15.33 29.02
N GLN A 51 -43.32 14.51 27.99
CA GLN A 51 -42.84 13.13 27.88
C GLN A 51 -42.31 12.87 26.47
N PRO A 52 -41.03 13.21 26.20
CA PRO A 52 -40.45 13.13 24.86
C PRO A 52 -40.46 11.71 24.27
N GLU A 53 -40.20 10.70 25.09
CA GLU A 53 -40.17 9.30 24.67
C GLU A 53 -41.55 8.80 24.27
N ALA A 54 -42.56 9.04 25.11
CA ALA A 54 -43.94 8.64 24.82
C ALA A 54 -44.46 9.35 23.57
N TRP A 55 -44.14 10.64 23.40
CA TRP A 55 -44.50 11.39 22.20
C TRP A 55 -43.85 10.79 20.95
N ALA A 56 -42.57 10.41 21.00
CA ALA A 56 -41.88 9.81 19.87
C ALA A 56 -42.45 8.43 19.51
N GLU A 57 -42.84 7.62 20.50
CA GLU A 57 -43.50 6.32 20.27
C GLU A 57 -44.89 6.47 19.68
N GLU A 58 -45.66 7.47 20.12
CA GLU A 58 -46.97 7.79 19.57
C GLU A 58 -46.87 8.20 18.10
N HIS A 59 -45.85 8.98 17.72
CA HIS A 59 -45.69 9.50 16.36
C HIS A 59 -44.92 8.55 15.43
N TYR A 60 -44.30 7.51 15.95
CA TYR A 60 -43.65 6.44 15.17
C TYR A 60 -44.00 5.04 15.72
N PRO A 61 -45.26 4.63 15.61
CA PRO A 61 -45.74 3.40 16.21
C PRO A 61 -45.22 2.17 15.46
N LYS A 62 -44.86 1.14 16.22
CA LYS A 62 -44.41 -0.18 15.70
C LYS A 62 -45.57 -1.03 15.18
N THR A 63 -46.77 -0.81 15.70
CA THR A 63 -48.00 -1.49 15.31
C THR A 63 -48.94 -0.53 14.61
N ASP A 64 -49.89 -1.05 13.83
CA ASP A 64 -50.86 -0.22 13.13
C ASP A 64 -51.66 0.67 14.11
N PRO A 65 -51.50 2.00 14.04
CA PRO A 65 -52.21 2.91 14.93
C PRO A 65 -53.66 3.14 14.52
N LYS A 66 -54.09 2.63 13.35
CA LYS A 66 -55.44 2.82 12.78
C LYS A 66 -55.84 4.29 12.66
N TRP A 67 -54.88 5.16 12.31
CA TRP A 67 -55.15 6.59 12.19
C TRP A 67 -56.19 6.90 11.10
N PRO A 68 -57.23 7.70 11.41
CA PRO A 68 -58.28 8.03 10.46
C PRO A 68 -57.81 9.04 9.40
N TYR A 69 -57.78 8.62 8.14
CA TYR A 69 -57.25 9.40 6.99
C TYR A 69 -58.04 10.67 6.65
N ASN A 70 -59.28 10.76 7.10
CA ASN A 70 -60.22 11.82 6.72
C ASN A 70 -60.37 12.89 7.80
N THR A 71 -59.59 12.82 8.87
CA THR A 71 -59.61 13.78 9.98
C THR A 71 -58.35 14.63 9.96
N LEU A 72 -58.45 15.89 10.41
CA LEU A 72 -57.28 16.76 10.49
C LEU A 72 -56.19 16.17 11.39
N GLU A 73 -56.58 15.55 12.50
CA GLU A 73 -55.68 14.89 13.45
C GLU A 73 -54.96 13.69 12.81
N GLY A 74 -55.70 12.79 12.16
CA GLY A 74 -55.08 11.65 11.48
C GLY A 74 -54.20 12.04 10.29
N ILE A 75 -54.54 13.11 9.57
CA ILE A 75 -53.67 13.68 8.53
C ILE A 75 -52.36 14.20 9.14
N ALA A 76 -52.43 14.91 10.27
CA ALA A 76 -51.25 15.42 10.96
C ALA A 76 -50.33 14.28 11.47
N HIS A 77 -50.90 13.23 12.06
CA HIS A 77 -50.13 12.05 12.48
C HIS A 77 -49.43 11.39 11.29
N LEU A 78 -50.13 11.20 10.16
CA LEU A 78 -49.55 10.61 8.96
C LEU A 78 -48.44 11.46 8.36
N GLN A 79 -48.58 12.79 8.38
CA GLN A 79 -47.53 13.70 7.90
C GLN A 79 -46.27 13.59 8.76
N THR A 80 -46.41 13.61 10.09
CA THR A 80 -45.29 13.42 11.01
C THR A 80 -44.62 12.07 10.80
N TYR A 81 -45.41 11.01 10.69
CA TYR A 81 -44.91 9.65 10.45
C TYR A 81 -44.15 9.54 9.12
N ARG A 82 -44.71 10.04 8.00
CA ARG A 82 -44.03 10.04 6.69
C ARG A 82 -42.71 10.81 6.74
N THR A 83 -42.71 11.96 7.40
CA THR A 83 -41.50 12.77 7.59
C THR A 83 -40.44 12.00 8.37
N ALA A 84 -40.84 11.35 9.47
CA ALA A 84 -39.95 10.50 10.26
C ALA A 84 -39.40 9.32 9.44
N VAL A 85 -40.20 8.67 8.59
CA VAL A 85 -39.73 7.62 7.67
C VAL A 85 -38.68 8.19 6.70
N ILE A 86 -38.93 9.34 6.07
CA ILE A 86 -37.98 9.96 5.14
C ILE A 86 -36.66 10.28 5.86
N MET A 87 -36.74 10.89 7.04
CA MET A 87 -35.55 11.22 7.84
C MET A 87 -34.81 9.96 8.31
N GLY A 88 -35.56 8.94 8.74
CA GLY A 88 -35.03 7.63 9.10
C GLY A 88 -34.32 6.95 7.93
N VAL A 89 -34.86 7.03 6.71
CA VAL A 89 -34.21 6.52 5.50
C VAL A 89 -32.92 7.29 5.22
N LYS A 90 -32.94 8.62 5.30
CA LYS A 90 -31.74 9.46 5.08
C LYS A 90 -30.64 9.19 6.11
N ALA A 91 -31.00 8.88 7.35
CA ALA A 91 -30.05 8.63 8.43
C ALA A 91 -29.60 7.15 8.55
N GLY A 92 -30.56 6.22 8.57
CA GLY A 92 -30.35 4.78 8.78
C GLY A 92 -30.15 3.96 7.51
N GLY A 93 -30.48 4.52 6.34
CA GLY A 93 -30.13 3.94 5.03
C GLY A 93 -28.66 4.08 4.67
N LYS A 94 -27.89 4.89 5.43
CA LYS A 94 -26.43 4.95 5.29
C LYS A 94 -25.84 3.62 5.74
N LYS A 95 -25.04 2.99 4.88
CA LYS A 95 -24.37 1.73 5.19
C LYS A 95 -23.42 1.94 6.37
N PRO A 96 -23.32 0.98 7.31
CA PRO A 96 -22.35 1.08 8.39
C PRO A 96 -20.94 1.11 7.80
N THR A 97 -20.11 2.01 8.32
CA THR A 97 -18.71 2.13 7.87
C THR A 97 -17.96 0.85 8.21
N ASN A 98 -17.58 0.08 7.19
CA ASN A 98 -16.70 -1.08 7.32
C ASN A 98 -15.33 -0.75 6.72
N MET A 99 -14.47 -0.14 7.54
CA MET A 99 -13.10 0.19 7.15
C MET A 99 -12.22 -1.04 6.96
N GLY A 100 -12.55 -2.18 7.58
CA GLY A 100 -11.82 -3.44 7.38
C GLY A 100 -11.90 -3.91 5.93
N LYS A 101 -13.12 -3.97 5.38
CA LYS A 101 -13.33 -4.35 3.96
C LYS A 101 -12.68 -3.38 2.98
N ILE A 102 -12.58 -2.09 3.33
CA ILE A 102 -11.87 -1.09 2.52
C ILE A 102 -10.35 -1.27 2.65
N ALA A 103 -9.86 -1.62 3.83
CA ALA A 103 -8.45 -1.91 4.08
C ALA A 103 -7.95 -3.17 3.36
N ASP A 104 -8.83 -4.17 3.20
CA ASP A 104 -8.54 -5.40 2.48
C ASP A 104 -8.36 -5.21 0.96
N VAL A 105 -8.79 -4.06 0.42
CA VAL A 105 -8.57 -3.71 -1.00
C VAL A 105 -7.14 -3.27 -1.19
N ILE A 106 -6.26 -4.22 -1.47
CA ILE A 106 -4.84 -3.96 -1.77
C ILE A 106 -4.64 -4.05 -3.29
N GLN A 107 -3.74 -3.23 -3.83
CA GLN A 107 -3.34 -3.32 -5.24
C GLN A 107 -2.70 -4.67 -5.51
N GLU A 108 -3.10 -5.38 -6.57
CA GLU A 108 -2.45 -6.63 -6.96
C GLU A 108 -1.12 -6.38 -7.71
N VAL A 109 -0.25 -7.40 -7.79
CA VAL A 109 1.08 -7.25 -8.41
C VAL A 109 0.97 -6.86 -9.88
N LYS A 110 0.03 -7.44 -10.65
CA LYS A 110 -0.14 -7.20 -12.09
C LYS A 110 -1.27 -6.22 -12.42
N GLU A 111 -1.80 -5.54 -11.42
CA GLU A 111 -2.91 -4.63 -11.59
C GLU A 111 -2.41 -3.20 -11.77
N SER A 112 -2.96 -2.51 -12.77
CA SER A 112 -2.64 -1.12 -13.00
C SER A 112 -3.15 -0.23 -11.85
N PRO A 113 -2.40 0.82 -11.47
CA PRO A 113 -2.83 1.78 -10.46
C PRO A 113 -4.23 2.37 -10.70
N SER A 114 -4.61 2.59 -11.95
CA SER A 114 -5.95 3.09 -12.30
C SER A 114 -7.05 2.05 -12.01
N ALA A 115 -6.85 0.77 -12.36
CA ALA A 115 -7.81 -0.29 -12.05
C ALA A 115 -7.96 -0.50 -10.54
N PHE A 116 -6.84 -0.44 -9.82
CA PHE A 116 -6.84 -0.49 -8.36
C PHE A 116 -7.63 0.66 -7.74
N LEU A 117 -7.44 1.90 -8.22
CA LEU A 117 -8.19 3.05 -7.73
C LEU A 117 -9.70 2.84 -7.90
N GLU A 118 -10.17 2.35 -9.04
CA GLU A 118 -11.59 2.09 -9.26
C GLU A 118 -12.15 1.08 -8.24
N ARG A 119 -11.45 -0.04 -7.99
CA ARG A 119 -11.87 -1.00 -6.95
C ARG A 119 -11.90 -0.37 -5.56
N LEU A 120 -10.94 0.50 -5.24
CA LEU A 120 -10.89 1.21 -3.97
C LEU A 120 -12.08 2.17 -3.83
N LEU A 121 -12.38 2.97 -4.86
CA LEU A 121 -13.53 3.87 -4.88
C LEU A 121 -14.85 3.10 -4.76
N ASP A 122 -14.97 1.97 -5.45
CA ASP A 122 -16.13 1.09 -5.33
C ASP A 122 -16.29 0.51 -3.93
N ALA A 123 -15.19 0.15 -3.26
CA ALA A 123 -15.23 -0.28 -1.87
C ALA A 123 -15.70 0.83 -0.93
N TYR A 124 -15.28 2.08 -1.15
CA TYR A 124 -15.81 3.24 -0.42
C TYR A 124 -17.32 3.41 -0.64
N ARG A 125 -17.79 3.38 -1.90
CA ARG A 125 -19.22 3.45 -2.25
C ARG A 125 -20.02 2.27 -1.66
N MET A 126 -19.39 1.10 -1.54
CA MET A 126 -20.05 -0.12 -1.10
C MET A 126 -20.09 -0.26 0.42
N TYR A 127 -19.04 0.12 1.13
CA TYR A 127 -18.81 -0.20 2.53
C TYR A 127 -18.66 1.01 3.45
N SER A 128 -18.80 2.22 2.94
CA SER A 128 -18.73 3.44 3.74
C SER A 128 -19.81 4.45 3.32
N PRO A 129 -20.30 5.28 4.24
CA PRO A 129 -21.12 6.44 3.91
C PRO A 129 -20.29 7.63 3.38
N ILE A 130 -18.96 7.51 3.35
CA ILE A 130 -18.04 8.53 2.84
C ILE A 130 -18.13 8.55 1.31
N ASP A 131 -18.47 9.71 0.75
CA ASP A 131 -18.41 9.95 -0.69
C ASP A 131 -16.95 10.13 -1.12
N PRO A 132 -16.37 9.21 -1.91
CA PRO A 132 -14.96 9.31 -2.28
C PRO A 132 -14.68 10.40 -3.33
N GLU A 133 -15.70 10.94 -4.00
CA GLU A 133 -15.54 12.00 -5.01
C GLU A 133 -15.60 13.41 -4.40
N ALA A 134 -16.08 13.53 -3.17
CA ALA A 134 -16.12 14.79 -2.45
C ALA A 134 -14.70 15.30 -2.11
N THR A 135 -14.43 16.57 -2.41
CA THR A 135 -13.11 17.21 -2.18
C THR A 135 -12.66 17.12 -0.71
N GLU A 136 -13.61 17.18 0.23
CA GLU A 136 -13.33 17.05 1.67
C GLU A 136 -12.71 15.70 2.04
N ASN A 137 -13.04 14.64 1.29
CA ASN A 137 -12.58 13.28 1.53
C ASN A 137 -11.31 12.93 0.74
N GLN A 138 -10.83 13.82 -0.14
CA GLN A 138 -9.72 13.55 -1.05
C GLN A 138 -8.45 13.11 -0.29
N ARG A 139 -8.15 13.71 0.86
CA ARG A 139 -7.00 13.33 1.70
C ARG A 139 -7.08 11.90 2.20
N LEU A 140 -8.28 11.44 2.57
CA LEU A 140 -8.51 10.07 3.03
C LEU A 140 -8.33 9.06 1.88
N ILE A 141 -8.88 9.39 0.70
CA ILE A 141 -8.73 8.56 -0.50
C ILE A 141 -7.25 8.49 -0.92
N ASN A 142 -6.54 9.61 -0.93
CA ASN A 142 -5.10 9.65 -1.22
C ASN A 142 -4.30 8.80 -0.24
N SER A 143 -4.60 8.89 1.07
CA SER A 143 -3.95 8.07 2.09
C SER A 143 -4.18 6.57 1.85
N SER A 144 -5.43 6.20 1.55
CA SER A 144 -5.80 4.80 1.29
C SER A 144 -5.14 4.26 0.03
N PHE A 145 -5.22 5.00 -1.07
CA PHE A 145 -4.58 4.65 -2.34
C PHE A 145 -3.08 4.40 -2.15
N VAL A 146 -2.37 5.32 -1.50
CA VAL A 146 -0.91 5.19 -1.30
C VAL A 146 -0.59 4.06 -0.31
N GLY A 147 -1.33 3.95 0.79
CA GLY A 147 -1.11 2.91 1.80
C GLY A 147 -1.30 1.50 1.26
N GLN A 148 -2.34 1.30 0.45
CA GLN A 148 -2.75 0.01 -0.11
C GLN A 148 -2.15 -0.29 -1.49
N SER A 149 -1.40 0.65 -2.08
CA SER A 149 -0.62 0.42 -3.31
C SER A 149 0.52 -0.58 -3.08
N GLN A 150 1.08 -1.09 -4.19
CA GLN A 150 2.32 -1.88 -4.17
C GLN A 150 3.49 -1.09 -3.56
N ARG A 151 4.45 -1.81 -2.96
CA ARG A 151 5.50 -1.23 -2.12
C ARG A 151 6.38 -0.22 -2.84
N ASP A 152 6.75 -0.50 -4.08
CA ASP A 152 7.51 0.39 -4.96
C ASP A 152 6.77 1.70 -5.24
N ILE A 153 5.48 1.62 -5.58
CA ILE A 153 4.60 2.77 -5.82
C ILE A 153 4.45 3.60 -4.55
N ARG A 154 4.07 2.95 -3.43
CA ARG A 154 3.93 3.59 -2.13
C ARG A 154 5.18 4.37 -1.74
N ASN A 155 6.34 3.73 -1.82
CA ASN A 155 7.63 4.35 -1.48
C ASN A 155 7.95 5.54 -2.38
N LYS A 156 7.57 5.50 -3.67
CA LYS A 156 7.80 6.62 -4.59
C LYS A 156 6.93 7.81 -4.25
N ILE A 157 5.65 7.59 -3.97
CA ILE A 157 4.68 8.66 -3.68
C ILE A 157 4.94 9.29 -2.31
N GLN A 158 5.28 8.49 -1.29
CA GLN A 158 5.57 9.00 0.06
C GLN A 158 6.78 9.94 0.15
N ARG A 159 7.67 9.94 -0.85
CA ARG A 159 8.80 10.89 -0.95
C ARG A 159 8.40 12.27 -1.46
N ILE A 160 7.16 12.43 -1.89
CA ILE A 160 6.66 13.69 -2.42
C ILE A 160 6.05 14.48 -1.28
N ASP A 161 6.58 15.67 -1.02
CA ASP A 161 6.08 16.55 0.02
C ASP A 161 4.60 16.90 -0.23
N GLY A 162 3.80 16.77 0.82
CA GLY A 162 2.36 17.10 0.75
C GLY A 162 1.53 16.19 -0.16
N PHE A 163 1.94 14.94 -0.43
CA PHE A 163 1.21 14.05 -1.33
C PHE A 163 -0.29 13.88 -0.96
N LEU A 164 -0.63 13.96 0.33
CA LEU A 164 -2.03 13.89 0.78
C LEU A 164 -2.90 15.03 0.23
N GLY A 165 -2.32 16.20 -0.05
CA GLY A 165 -3.00 17.36 -0.62
C GLY A 165 -2.99 17.42 -2.15
N LYS A 166 -2.40 16.43 -2.83
CA LYS A 166 -2.37 16.37 -4.29
C LYS A 166 -3.69 15.86 -4.86
N GLY A 167 -3.95 16.19 -6.12
CA GLY A 167 -5.07 15.58 -6.83
C GLY A 167 -4.84 14.08 -7.01
N ILE A 168 -5.89 13.27 -6.85
CA ILE A 168 -5.80 11.81 -7.01
C ILE A 168 -5.25 11.43 -8.41
N SER A 169 -5.64 12.18 -9.45
CA SER A 169 -5.13 11.97 -10.82
C SER A 169 -3.61 12.13 -10.91
N GLU A 170 -3.03 13.10 -10.21
CA GLU A 170 -1.57 13.30 -10.17
C GLU A 170 -0.88 12.11 -9.50
N LEU A 171 -1.44 11.58 -8.42
CA LEU A 171 -0.91 10.40 -7.73
C LEU A 171 -0.97 9.16 -8.62
N VAL A 172 -2.07 8.97 -9.35
CA VAL A 172 -2.26 7.86 -10.30
C VAL A 172 -1.28 7.94 -11.47
N GLU A 173 -1.00 9.13 -12.02
CA GLU A 173 0.00 9.30 -13.07
C GLU A 173 1.40 8.89 -12.61
N ILE A 174 1.77 9.26 -11.39
CA ILE A 174 3.06 8.89 -10.80
C ILE A 174 3.11 7.38 -10.57
N ALA A 175 2.03 6.79 -10.05
CA ALA A 175 1.91 5.35 -9.85
C ALA A 175 2.05 4.59 -11.18
N ASN A 176 1.37 5.04 -12.23
CA ASN A 176 1.42 4.42 -13.56
C ASN A 176 2.84 4.45 -14.15
N LYS A 177 3.58 5.56 -13.97
CA LYS A 177 5.01 5.65 -14.37
C LYS A 177 5.85 4.60 -13.65
N VAL A 178 5.64 4.38 -12.35
CA VAL A 178 6.37 3.36 -11.57
C VAL A 178 6.00 1.95 -12.03
N TYR A 179 4.71 1.69 -12.19
CA TYR A 179 4.16 0.41 -12.65
C TYR A 179 4.74 0.01 -14.02
N HIS A 180 4.71 0.90 -15.01
CA HIS A 180 5.26 0.62 -16.35
C HIS A 180 6.77 0.43 -16.35
N ASN A 181 7.51 1.18 -15.53
CA ASN A 181 8.95 0.99 -15.40
C ASN A 181 9.30 -0.40 -14.82
N ARG A 182 8.51 -0.91 -13.88
CA ARG A 182 8.68 -2.26 -13.34
C ARG A 182 8.47 -3.32 -14.41
N ASP A 183 7.38 -3.23 -15.17
CA ASP A 183 7.07 -4.17 -16.26
C ASP A 183 8.18 -4.19 -17.32
N LEU A 184 8.73 -3.02 -17.67
CA LEU A 184 9.86 -2.91 -18.60
C LEU A 184 11.12 -3.60 -18.07
N GLU A 185 11.44 -3.47 -16.78
CA GLU A 185 12.60 -4.13 -16.17
C GLU A 185 12.41 -5.65 -16.07
N GLU A 186 11.18 -6.13 -15.82
CA GLU A 186 10.87 -7.56 -15.88
C GLU A 186 11.05 -8.13 -17.30
N ILE A 187 10.56 -7.42 -18.33
CA ILE A 187 10.74 -7.81 -19.73
C ILE A 187 12.23 -7.86 -20.10
N LYS A 188 13.04 -6.88 -19.67
CA LYS A 188 14.49 -6.88 -19.91
C LYS A 188 15.17 -8.07 -19.24
N LYS A 189 14.82 -8.39 -17.99
CA LYS A 189 15.36 -9.55 -17.26
C LYS A 189 14.99 -10.87 -17.92
N GLN A 190 13.74 -11.01 -18.38
CA GLN A 190 13.28 -12.20 -19.11
C GLN A 190 14.05 -12.38 -20.43
N LYS A 191 14.22 -11.31 -21.22
CA LYS A 191 15.01 -11.36 -22.47
C LYS A 191 16.49 -11.66 -22.23
N GLY A 192 17.07 -11.13 -21.15
CA GLY A 192 18.44 -11.43 -20.74
C GLY A 192 18.63 -12.88 -20.28
N HIS A 193 17.59 -13.51 -19.74
CA HIS A 193 17.64 -14.91 -19.31
C HIS A 193 17.44 -15.89 -20.50
N THR A 194 16.59 -15.55 -21.47
CA THR A 194 16.42 -16.36 -22.70
C THR A 194 17.60 -16.30 -23.66
N GLY A 195 18.48 -15.29 -23.55
CA GLY A 195 19.68 -15.17 -24.38
C GLY A 195 20.85 -16.10 -23.98
N VAL A 196 20.73 -16.85 -22.88
CA VAL A 196 21.81 -17.72 -22.35
C VAL A 196 21.52 -19.21 -22.56
N VAL A 197 20.37 -19.58 -23.15
CA VAL A 197 20.02 -20.97 -23.47
C VAL A 197 20.11 -21.22 -24.98
N GLY A 198 21.34 -21.32 -25.48
CA GLY A 198 21.62 -21.73 -26.86
C GLY A 198 23.11 -21.79 -27.11
N TYR A 199 23.59 -22.97 -27.51
CA TYR A 199 24.99 -23.34 -27.83
C TYR A 199 25.86 -23.87 -26.67
N MET A 200 25.43 -25.00 -26.10
CA MET A 200 26.37 -26.07 -25.74
C MET A 200 25.91 -27.35 -26.44
N GLY A 201 26.63 -27.75 -27.50
CA GLY A 201 26.30 -28.92 -28.29
C GLY A 201 27.37 -29.27 -29.33
N ASN A 202 28.37 -30.02 -28.87
CA ASN A 202 29.21 -30.99 -29.60
C ASN A 202 30.22 -30.53 -30.67
N GLY A 203 31.47 -30.99 -30.48
CA GLY A 203 32.59 -30.81 -31.40
C GLY A 203 32.59 -31.75 -32.62
N GLY A 204 33.47 -31.42 -33.57
CA GLY A 204 33.79 -32.22 -34.74
C GLY A 204 34.17 -31.33 -35.93
N GLY A 205 35.46 -31.24 -36.25
CA GLY A 205 35.99 -30.29 -37.24
C GLY A 205 35.77 -30.65 -38.72
N ARG A 206 36.08 -29.69 -39.61
CA ARG A 206 36.82 -29.79 -40.90
C ARG A 206 36.52 -28.58 -41.80
N GLY A 207 37.58 -27.94 -42.33
CA GLY A 207 37.59 -27.24 -43.63
C GLY A 207 37.65 -25.70 -43.58
N GLY A 208 38.77 -25.11 -44.03
CA GLY A 208 39.09 -23.65 -44.03
C GLY A 208 38.43 -22.82 -45.16
N PRO A 209 39.05 -21.76 -45.75
CA PRO A 209 40.46 -21.32 -45.66
C PRO A 209 40.71 -19.82 -45.34
N ASP A 210 41.97 -19.56 -44.96
CA ASP A 210 42.71 -18.29 -44.92
C ASP A 210 42.48 -17.34 -46.11
N ARG A 211 42.42 -16.02 -45.82
CA ARG A 211 43.27 -14.95 -46.39
C ARG A 211 42.70 -13.56 -46.05
N GLY A 212 43.45 -12.77 -45.28
CA GLY A 212 43.10 -11.36 -45.06
C GLY A 212 44.01 -10.58 -44.12
N ARG A 213 45.34 -10.72 -44.24
CA ARG A 213 46.30 -9.78 -43.63
C ARG A 213 46.18 -8.43 -44.34
N ALA A 214 45.67 -7.41 -43.65
CA ALA A 214 45.92 -6.01 -43.99
C ALA A 214 46.55 -5.30 -42.78
N ARG A 215 47.86 -5.07 -42.89
CA ARG A 215 48.63 -4.15 -42.04
C ARG A 215 48.14 -2.72 -42.32
N GLY A 216 47.64 -2.04 -41.31
CA GLY A 216 47.52 -0.59 -41.27
C GLY A 216 48.27 -0.05 -40.05
N ARG A 217 49.51 0.41 -40.24
CA ARG A 217 50.25 1.21 -39.27
C ARG A 217 49.95 2.68 -39.56
N GLY A 218 49.37 3.38 -38.59
CA GLY A 218 49.30 4.84 -38.52
C GLY A 218 49.30 5.24 -37.05
N ALA A 219 50.45 5.72 -36.57
CA ALA A 219 50.68 6.22 -35.21
C ALA A 219 49.87 7.52 -34.95
N ILE A 220 49.57 7.98 -33.75
CA ILE A 220 50.46 8.39 -32.64
C ILE A 220 49.60 8.56 -31.37
N GLY A 221 50.05 8.08 -30.20
CA GLY A 221 49.45 8.53 -28.93
C GLY A 221 49.72 7.66 -27.69
N ARG A 222 50.88 7.87 -27.05
CA ARG A 222 51.18 7.65 -25.61
C ARG A 222 50.93 6.26 -25.01
N GLY A 223 52.00 5.46 -25.00
CA GLY A 223 52.45 4.58 -23.91
C GLY A 223 51.43 3.64 -23.25
N ARG A 224 51.52 2.34 -23.57
CA ARG A 224 51.23 1.22 -22.66
C ARG A 224 51.76 -0.08 -23.29
N GLY A 225 52.42 -0.89 -22.47
CA GLY A 225 53.06 -2.15 -22.87
C GLY A 225 52.08 -3.21 -23.38
N ALA A 226 52.65 -4.35 -23.75
CA ALA A 226 52.02 -5.53 -24.37
C ALA A 226 50.60 -5.88 -23.86
N PRO A 227 49.77 -6.58 -24.66
CA PRO A 227 48.46 -7.03 -24.23
C PRO A 227 48.59 -7.80 -22.91
N ARG A 228 48.05 -7.23 -21.83
CA ARG A 228 48.11 -7.87 -20.51
C ARG A 228 47.24 -9.11 -20.58
N GLU A 229 47.86 -10.28 -20.46
CA GLU A 229 47.14 -11.53 -20.17
C GLU A 229 46.18 -11.30 -18.98
N PRO A 230 44.96 -11.87 -19.05
CA PRO A 230 43.99 -11.80 -17.95
C PRO A 230 44.64 -12.29 -16.65
N LEU A 231 44.36 -11.60 -15.54
CA LEU A 231 44.82 -12.03 -14.22
C LEU A 231 44.17 -13.37 -13.86
N GLY A 232 45.00 -14.33 -13.42
CA GLY A 232 44.50 -15.60 -12.89
C GLY A 232 43.70 -15.39 -11.59
N PRO A 233 42.82 -16.33 -11.19
CA PRO A 233 41.91 -16.18 -10.06
C PRO A 233 42.56 -15.79 -8.72
N ASN A 234 43.85 -16.11 -8.52
CA ASN A 234 44.59 -15.87 -7.29
C ASN A 234 45.81 -14.94 -7.48
N GLN A 235 45.87 -14.19 -8.59
CA GLN A 235 47.01 -13.31 -8.92
C GLN A 235 46.77 -11.86 -8.51
N CYS A 236 47.74 -11.27 -7.83
CA CYS A 236 47.74 -9.88 -7.43
C CYS A 236 47.67 -8.95 -8.65
N ALA A 237 46.69 -8.05 -8.69
CA ALA A 237 46.52 -7.10 -9.80
C ALA A 237 47.68 -6.10 -9.98
N TRP A 238 48.58 -6.00 -8.99
CA TRP A 238 49.74 -5.11 -9.03
C TRP A 238 51.03 -5.84 -9.44
N CYS A 239 51.46 -6.85 -8.67
CA CYS A 239 52.73 -7.55 -8.90
C CYS A 239 52.59 -8.88 -9.68
N ARG A 240 51.35 -9.34 -9.94
CA ARG A 240 51.02 -10.63 -10.57
C ARG A 240 51.47 -11.88 -9.81
N GLY A 241 52.01 -11.74 -8.60
CA GLY A 241 52.28 -12.88 -7.71
C GLY A 241 51.00 -13.50 -7.16
N GLU A 242 51.05 -14.77 -6.83
CA GLU A 242 49.91 -15.51 -6.27
C GLU A 242 49.84 -15.41 -4.74
N GLY A 243 48.65 -15.61 -4.16
CA GLY A 243 48.45 -15.74 -2.72
C GLY A 243 48.15 -14.44 -1.95
N HIS A 244 48.02 -13.30 -2.64
CA HIS A 244 47.63 -12.02 -2.02
C HIS A 244 46.91 -11.10 -3.02
N TRP A 245 46.05 -10.21 -2.52
CA TRP A 245 45.39 -9.20 -3.35
C TRP A 245 46.19 -7.90 -3.41
N LYS A 246 45.80 -6.97 -4.28
CA LYS A 246 46.50 -5.69 -4.48
C LYS A 246 46.75 -4.93 -3.17
N ASN A 247 45.77 -4.93 -2.26
CA ASN A 247 45.84 -4.19 -1.00
C ASN A 247 46.81 -4.81 0.01
N ASP A 248 47.06 -6.11 -0.10
CA ASP A 248 48.00 -6.85 0.76
C ASP A 248 49.34 -7.09 0.07
N CYS A 249 49.57 -6.47 -1.09
CA CYS A 249 50.77 -6.68 -1.87
C CYS A 249 51.95 -5.92 -1.25
N PRO A 250 53.01 -6.61 -0.78
CA PRO A 250 54.16 -5.96 -0.16
C PRO A 250 54.86 -4.97 -1.10
N ALA A 251 54.88 -5.25 -2.41
CA ALA A 251 55.41 -4.34 -3.42
C ALA A 251 54.51 -3.12 -3.71
N PHE A 252 53.20 -3.22 -3.45
CA PHE A 252 52.26 -2.10 -3.55
C PHE A 252 52.36 -1.22 -2.29
N LEU A 253 52.34 -1.84 -1.11
CA LEU A 253 52.46 -1.15 0.18
C LEU A 253 53.82 -0.45 0.32
N ALA A 254 54.92 -1.08 -0.08
CA ALA A 254 56.24 -0.44 -0.09
C ALA A 254 56.32 0.78 -1.03
N LYS A 255 55.49 0.83 -2.07
CA LYS A 255 55.44 1.96 -3.02
C LYS A 255 54.54 3.10 -2.53
N ILE A 256 53.52 2.80 -1.73
CA ILE A 256 52.57 3.80 -1.20
C ILE A 256 53.06 4.36 0.14
N GLY A 257 53.76 3.57 0.96
CA GLY A 257 54.35 4.01 2.24
C GLY A 257 55.56 4.95 2.13
N GLY A 258 55.94 5.39 0.92
CA GLY A 258 57.10 6.26 0.67
C GLY A 258 56.80 7.76 0.56
N GLN A 259 55.60 8.23 0.91
CA GLN A 259 55.25 9.66 0.92
C GLN A 259 54.53 10.05 2.23
N GLY A 260 55.32 10.54 3.20
CA GLY A 260 54.98 11.59 4.18
C GLY A 260 53.74 11.49 5.09
N GLU A 261 53.98 11.13 6.35
CA GLU A 261 53.40 11.61 7.63
C GLU A 261 51.93 12.09 7.71
N CYS A 262 51.07 11.38 8.45
CA CYS A 262 50.60 11.72 9.83
C CYS A 262 49.32 10.93 10.23
N GLY A 263 49.28 10.44 11.49
CA GLY A 263 48.05 10.13 12.23
C GLY A 263 47.75 8.64 12.52
N GLU A 264 48.17 8.17 13.69
CA GLU A 264 47.76 6.89 14.29
C GLU A 264 46.26 6.87 14.64
N ALA A 265 45.53 5.86 14.17
CA ALA A 265 44.37 5.29 14.87
C ALA A 265 44.18 3.84 14.39
N GLY A 266 44.32 2.90 15.34
CA GLY A 266 44.49 1.48 15.08
C GLY A 266 43.29 0.75 14.48
N GLY A 267 43.60 -0.21 13.62
CA GLY A 267 42.71 -1.30 13.23
C GLY A 267 43.54 -2.58 13.18
N GLN A 268 43.42 -3.41 14.22
CA GLN A 268 44.07 -4.71 14.30
C GLN A 268 43.67 -5.58 13.10
N ALA A 269 44.65 -6.05 12.35
CA ALA A 269 44.46 -7.02 11.28
C ALA A 269 43.99 -8.35 11.89
N SER A 270 42.73 -8.71 11.64
CA SER A 270 42.23 -10.06 11.93
C SER A 270 42.54 -10.96 10.72
N ASN A 271 43.60 -11.76 10.88
CA ASN A 271 44.14 -12.64 9.86
C ASN A 271 43.24 -13.85 9.59
N GLY A 272 42.79 -14.01 8.35
CA GLY A 272 42.34 -15.29 7.79
C GLY A 272 43.36 -15.79 6.76
N GLN A 273 43.73 -17.08 6.82
CA GLN A 273 44.60 -17.70 5.83
C GLN A 273 43.76 -18.40 4.74
N VAL A 274 44.27 -18.37 3.51
CA VAL A 274 43.69 -19.10 2.38
C VAL A 274 44.51 -20.35 2.14
N THR A 275 43.88 -21.52 2.30
CA THR A 275 44.47 -22.81 1.91
C THR A 275 43.59 -23.43 0.82
N ASN A 276 44.20 -23.95 -0.25
CA ASN A 276 43.53 -24.59 -1.39
C ASN A 276 42.29 -23.84 -1.94
N GLY A 277 42.35 -22.51 -2.02
CA GLY A 277 41.32 -21.68 -2.66
C GLY A 277 40.02 -21.49 -1.86
N ARG A 278 39.99 -21.85 -0.57
CA ARG A 278 38.85 -21.58 0.33
C ARG A 278 39.29 -20.72 1.52
N TYR A 279 38.45 -19.76 1.91
CA TYR A 279 38.68 -18.89 3.06
C TYR A 279 38.19 -19.59 4.33
N GLU A 280 39.10 -19.80 5.29
CA GLU A 280 38.77 -20.33 6.63
C GLU A 280 39.07 -19.27 7.69
N ARG A 281 38.12 -19.08 8.59
CA ARG A 281 38.21 -18.11 9.71
C ARG A 281 38.75 -18.87 10.92
N ASN A 282 39.82 -18.38 11.55
CA ASN A 282 40.37 -18.98 12.76
C ASN A 282 39.34 -18.92 13.91
N GLU A 283 38.99 -20.07 14.49
CA GLU A 283 37.95 -20.20 15.54
C GLU A 283 38.45 -20.01 16.98
N ASP A 284 39.74 -19.71 17.19
CA ASP A 284 40.29 -19.50 18.53
C ASP A 284 40.34 -18.01 18.93
N ALA A 285 39.18 -17.47 19.32
CA ALA A 285 39.06 -16.28 20.16
C ALA A 285 37.86 -16.45 21.09
N GLY A 286 38.11 -17.01 22.28
CA GLY A 286 37.08 -17.32 23.27
C GLY A 286 36.55 -16.12 24.08
N ALA A 287 35.40 -16.41 24.70
CA ALA A 287 34.80 -15.83 25.91
C ALA A 287 34.06 -14.48 25.83
N GLY A 288 32.78 -14.52 26.24
CA GLY A 288 32.09 -13.31 26.74
C GLY A 288 30.56 -13.22 26.65
N PHE A 289 29.78 -14.31 26.60
CA PHE A 289 28.31 -14.20 26.72
C PHE A 289 27.88 -14.33 28.20
N VAL A 290 27.67 -13.20 28.87
CA VAL A 290 26.97 -13.14 30.16
C VAL A 290 25.48 -12.96 29.87
N GLY A 291 24.70 -14.00 30.14
CA GLY A 291 23.25 -13.91 30.23
C GLY A 291 22.82 -13.40 31.60
N LEU A 292 21.79 -12.57 31.63
CA LEU A 292 20.93 -12.41 32.80
C LEU A 292 19.47 -12.38 32.33
N ALA A 293 18.71 -13.32 32.88
CA ALA A 293 17.27 -13.47 32.74
C ALA A 293 16.52 -12.50 33.67
N GLY A 294 15.32 -12.11 33.24
CA GLY A 294 14.08 -12.03 34.01
C GLY A 294 14.02 -11.19 35.30
N THR A 295 13.14 -10.18 35.29
CA THR A 295 12.22 -9.92 36.41
C THR A 295 10.91 -9.31 35.90
N SER A 296 9.81 -9.85 36.41
CA SER A 296 8.44 -9.40 36.25
C SER A 296 8.06 -8.31 37.27
N PHE A 297 6.99 -7.58 36.92
CA PHE A 297 5.90 -7.07 37.79
C PHE A 297 6.04 -5.74 38.57
N GLU A 298 4.86 -5.18 38.85
CA GLU A 298 4.45 -3.95 39.57
C GLU A 298 4.37 -2.69 38.68
N GLY A 299 3.22 -2.03 38.44
CA GLY A 299 1.94 -1.98 39.16
C GLY A 299 1.93 -0.74 40.07
N GLN A 300 1.27 0.35 39.67
CA GLN A 300 0.83 1.41 40.58
C GLN A 300 -0.24 2.33 39.96
N ASP A 301 -1.42 2.28 40.57
CA ASP A 301 -2.47 3.30 40.56
C ASP A 301 -2.16 4.45 41.55
N ALA A 302 -2.98 5.51 41.47
CA ALA A 302 -3.17 6.69 42.33
C ALA A 302 -2.32 7.92 41.93
N TYR A 303 -2.89 9.02 41.47
CA TYR A 303 -3.93 9.86 42.10
C TYR A 303 -4.82 10.58 41.07
#